data_AF-A0A836UTW4-F1
#
_entry.id   AF-A0A836UTW4-F1
#
_cell.length_a   1.000
_cell.length_b   1.000
_cell.length_c   1.000
_cell.angle_alpha   90.00
_cell.angle_beta   90.00
_cell.angle_gamma   90.00
#
_symmetry.space_group_name_H-M   'P 1'
#
loop_
_entity.id
_entity.type
_entity.pdbx_description
1 polymer ?
#
loop_
_entity_poly.entity_id
_entity_poly.type
_entity_poly.pdbx_seq_one_letter_code
_entity_poly.pdbx_strand_id
1 'polypeptide(L)'
;MSAPKLKTIKPLKNSPEIVMQDASLDIWDKKYRLKDKQSNPIDADIDATYMRVAKALSDVEDEAQREKWQERFVWALQHGAIPAGRIISNAGAGAYKPATSTINCTVSGTVPDSMLGILERNLEAGLTLKAGCGIGYEFSTLRPKGAYVSGAGAYTSGPLSFMDIYDKMCFTVSSAGGRRGAQMGTFDIGHPDVEEFIKAKRENGRLRQFNLSLLITEEFIKAV
;
A
#
# COMPACT_ATOMS: atom_id res chain seq x y z
N MET A 1 7.24 -29.74 -12.50
CA MET A 1 5.88 -29.35 -12.95
C MET A 1 6.01 -28.61 -14.26
N SER A 2 5.31 -29.04 -15.32
CA SER A 2 5.27 -28.29 -16.60
C SER A 2 4.32 -27.11 -16.44
N ALA A 3 4.75 -25.91 -16.85
CA ALA A 3 3.90 -24.72 -16.80
C ALA A 3 2.60 -24.96 -17.60
N PRO A 4 1.43 -24.56 -17.08
CA PRO A 4 0.17 -24.75 -17.78
C PRO A 4 0.21 -24.03 -19.14
N LYS A 5 -0.11 -24.78 -20.21
CA LYS A 5 -0.25 -24.21 -21.56
C LYS A 5 -1.56 -23.43 -21.62
N LEU A 6 -1.47 -22.10 -21.52
CA LEU A 6 -2.59 -21.20 -21.75
C LEU A 6 -3.03 -21.31 -23.21
N LYS A 7 -4.31 -21.62 -23.46
CA LYS A 7 -4.91 -21.54 -24.80
C LYS A 7 -5.50 -20.15 -24.99
N THR A 8 -5.00 -19.40 -25.97
CA THR A 8 -5.62 -18.16 -26.41
C THR A 8 -6.98 -18.46 -27.03
N ILE A 9 -8.05 -17.89 -26.47
CA ILE A 9 -9.39 -17.97 -27.05
C ILE A 9 -9.41 -17.04 -28.26
N LYS A 10 -9.91 -17.52 -29.41
CA LYS A 10 -10.10 -16.65 -30.58
C LYS A 10 -11.12 -15.57 -30.20
N PRO A 11 -10.81 -14.28 -30.40
CA PRO A 11 -11.75 -13.21 -30.12
C PRO A 11 -13.03 -13.44 -30.93
N LEU A 12 -14.18 -13.29 -30.28
CA LEU A 12 -15.47 -13.32 -30.98
C LEU A 12 -15.47 -12.20 -32.01
N LYS A 13 -15.87 -12.49 -33.25
CA LYS A 13 -15.79 -11.55 -34.40
C LYS A 13 -16.49 -10.20 -34.14
N ASN A 14 -17.47 -10.18 -33.24
CA ASN A 14 -18.30 -9.02 -32.93
C ASN A 14 -18.50 -8.86 -31.40
N SER A 15 -17.41 -8.82 -30.62
CA SER A 15 -17.54 -8.32 -29.24
C SER A 15 -17.89 -6.83 -29.31
N PRO A 16 -18.96 -6.36 -28.65
CA PRO A 16 -19.28 -4.94 -28.61
C PRO A 16 -18.11 -4.18 -27.98
N GLU A 17 -17.80 -3.01 -28.53
CA GLU A 17 -16.81 -2.12 -27.94
C GLU A 17 -17.26 -1.72 -26.53
N ILE A 18 -16.43 -2.03 -25.54
CA ILE A 18 -16.71 -1.69 -24.14
C ILE A 18 -16.21 -0.27 -23.92
N VAL A 19 -17.12 0.69 -24.03
CA VAL A 19 -16.82 2.10 -23.76
C VAL A 19 -16.60 2.31 -22.26
N MET A 20 -15.67 3.19 -21.92
CA MET A 20 -15.44 3.59 -20.52
C MET A 20 -16.69 4.24 -19.94
N GLN A 21 -17.05 3.84 -18.72
CA GLN A 21 -18.13 4.45 -17.96
C GLN A 21 -17.73 5.86 -17.50
N ASP A 22 -18.68 6.78 -17.38
CA ASP A 22 -18.43 8.13 -16.84
C ASP A 22 -17.76 8.10 -15.47
N ALA A 23 -18.17 7.14 -14.61
CA ALA A 23 -17.54 6.93 -13.31
C ALA A 23 -16.06 6.53 -13.43
N SER A 24 -15.69 5.72 -14.43
CA SER A 24 -14.30 5.33 -14.69
C SER A 24 -13.48 6.52 -15.15
N LEU A 25 -14.04 7.37 -16.02
CA LEU A 25 -13.40 8.61 -16.49
C LEU A 25 -13.19 9.60 -15.33
N ASP A 26 -14.19 9.78 -14.46
CA ASP A 26 -14.09 10.62 -13.27
C ASP A 26 -13.02 10.12 -12.29
N ILE A 27 -12.99 8.80 -12.04
CA ILE A 27 -11.96 8.18 -11.20
C ILE A 27 -10.56 8.36 -11.81
N TRP A 28 -10.42 8.16 -13.12
CA TRP A 28 -9.16 8.38 -13.82
C TRP A 28 -8.69 9.83 -13.68
N ASP A 29 -9.54 10.80 -14.01
CA ASP A 29 -9.18 12.22 -13.96
C ASP A 29 -8.79 12.68 -12.55
N LYS A 30 -9.48 12.17 -11.51
CA LYS A 30 -9.21 12.54 -10.12
C LYS A 30 -8.00 11.84 -9.51
N LYS A 31 -7.76 10.55 -9.83
CA LYS A 31 -6.82 9.70 -9.08
C LYS A 31 -5.61 9.22 -9.85
N TYR A 32 -5.63 9.28 -11.18
CA TYR A 32 -4.65 8.60 -12.04
C TYR A 32 -4.06 9.48 -13.12
N ARG A 33 -4.84 10.43 -13.67
CA ARG A 33 -4.37 11.41 -14.63
C ARG A 33 -3.27 12.26 -14.02
N LEU A 34 -2.14 12.35 -14.70
CA LEU A 34 -1.07 13.24 -14.27
C LEU A 34 -1.48 14.69 -14.53
N LYS A 35 -1.32 15.52 -13.50
CA LYS A 35 -1.62 16.96 -13.53
C LYS A 35 -0.44 17.72 -12.94
N ASP A 36 -0.26 18.97 -13.37
CA ASP A 36 0.70 19.89 -12.78
C ASP A 36 0.21 20.46 -11.43
N LYS A 37 0.97 21.39 -10.86
CA LYS A 37 0.65 22.03 -9.58
C LYS A 37 -0.60 22.92 -9.64
N GLN A 38 -1.00 23.37 -10.82
CA GLN A 38 -2.18 24.18 -11.09
C GLN A 38 -3.39 23.32 -11.47
N SER A 39 -3.27 21.98 -11.38
CA SER A 39 -4.28 21.01 -11.79
C SER A 39 -4.55 20.96 -13.31
N ASN A 40 -3.65 21.52 -14.13
CA ASN A 40 -3.74 21.35 -15.57
C ASN A 40 -3.31 19.92 -15.94
N PRO A 41 -4.01 19.27 -16.87
CA PRO A 41 -3.69 17.91 -17.28
C PRO A 41 -2.37 17.86 -18.08
N ILE A 42 -1.48 16.96 -17.65
CA ILE A 42 -0.28 16.57 -18.39
C ILE A 42 -0.59 15.37 -19.29
N ASP A 43 -1.31 14.38 -18.75
CA ASP A 43 -1.88 13.31 -19.58
C ASP A 43 -3.15 13.86 -20.25
N ALA A 44 -3.18 13.94 -21.59
CA ALA A 44 -4.33 14.44 -22.34
C ALA A 44 -5.56 13.53 -22.18
N ASP A 45 -5.35 12.22 -22.24
CA ASP A 45 -6.36 11.17 -22.14
C ASP A 45 -5.76 9.90 -21.47
N ILE A 46 -6.55 8.83 -21.41
CA ILE A 46 -6.12 7.55 -20.80
C ILE A 46 -4.95 6.94 -21.57
N ASP A 47 -4.92 7.05 -22.90
CA ASP A 47 -3.83 6.52 -23.72
C ASP A 47 -2.52 7.27 -23.44
N ALA A 48 -2.56 8.59 -23.22
CA ALA A 48 -1.41 9.36 -22.75
C ALA A 48 -0.90 8.87 -21.39
N THR A 49 -1.79 8.53 -20.46
CA THR A 49 -1.41 7.85 -19.20
C THR A 49 -0.70 6.52 -19.49
N TYR A 50 -1.23 5.70 -20.40
CA TYR A 50 -0.62 4.41 -20.75
C TYR A 50 0.74 4.57 -21.42
N MET A 51 0.90 5.50 -22.35
CA MET A 51 2.19 5.80 -22.98
C MET A 51 3.24 6.24 -21.95
N ARG A 52 2.86 7.13 -21.02
CA ARG A 52 3.76 7.57 -19.94
C ARG A 52 4.21 6.40 -19.07
N VAL A 53 3.28 5.54 -18.66
CA VAL A 53 3.58 4.36 -17.83
C VAL A 53 4.44 3.37 -18.60
N ALA A 54 4.08 3.04 -19.84
CA ALA A 54 4.83 2.12 -20.69
C ALA A 54 6.26 2.59 -20.92
N LYS A 55 6.47 3.88 -21.21
CA LYS A 55 7.79 4.47 -21.34
C LYS A 55 8.61 4.34 -20.05
N ALA A 56 8.02 4.68 -18.91
CA ALA A 56 8.70 4.56 -17.62
C ALA A 56 9.06 3.11 -17.29
N LEU A 57 8.25 2.14 -17.71
CA LEU A 57 8.54 0.71 -17.55
C LEU A 57 9.64 0.23 -18.51
N SER A 58 9.69 0.72 -19.75
CA SER A 58 10.73 0.35 -20.72
C SER A 58 12.06 1.05 -20.46
N ASP A 59 12.08 2.21 -19.80
CA ASP A 59 13.31 2.99 -19.55
C ASP A 59 14.36 2.23 -18.68
N VAL A 60 13.94 1.17 -17.96
CA VAL A 60 14.85 0.30 -17.18
C VAL A 60 15.56 -0.76 -18.02
N GLU A 61 15.08 -1.00 -19.25
CA GLU A 61 15.68 -1.94 -20.20
C GLU A 61 16.90 -1.34 -20.89
N ASP A 62 17.72 -2.21 -21.48
CA ASP A 62 18.83 -1.80 -22.35
C ASP A 62 18.33 -0.92 -23.50
N GLU A 63 19.10 0.11 -23.86
CA GLU A 63 18.70 1.12 -24.85
C GLU A 63 18.19 0.52 -26.16
N ALA A 64 18.84 -0.54 -26.65
CA ALA A 64 18.47 -1.26 -27.87
C ALA A 64 17.14 -2.03 -27.80
N GLN A 65 16.58 -2.25 -26.61
CA GLN A 65 15.30 -2.97 -26.40
C GLN A 65 14.16 -2.06 -25.94
N ARG A 66 14.43 -0.80 -25.58
CA ARG A 66 13.43 0.10 -24.99
C ARG A 66 12.21 0.29 -25.88
N GLU A 67 12.41 0.58 -27.17
CA GLU A 67 11.32 0.81 -28.13
C GLU A 67 10.40 -0.43 -28.24
N LYS A 68 11.00 -1.59 -28.47
CA LYS A 68 10.29 -2.89 -28.54
C LYS A 68 9.48 -3.19 -27.28
N TRP A 69 10.03 -2.90 -26.09
CA TRP A 69 9.31 -3.14 -24.84
C TRP A 69 8.24 -2.08 -24.57
N GLN A 70 8.49 -0.82 -24.92
CA GLN A 70 7.52 0.26 -24.81
C GLN A 70 6.27 -0.08 -25.61
N GLU A 71 6.40 -0.49 -26.88
CA GLU A 71 5.28 -0.92 -27.73
C GLU A 71 4.48 -2.06 -27.08
N ARG A 72 5.18 -3.06 -26.53
CA ARG A 72 4.54 -4.20 -25.86
C ARG A 72 3.81 -3.80 -24.59
N PHE A 73 4.36 -2.87 -23.81
CA PHE A 73 3.71 -2.37 -22.60
C PHE A 73 2.48 -1.52 -22.93
N VAL A 74 2.54 -0.66 -23.96
CA VAL A 74 1.36 0.08 -24.44
C VAL A 74 0.27 -0.90 -24.84
N TRP A 75 0.60 -1.88 -25.68
CA TRP A 75 -0.34 -2.93 -26.08
C TRP A 75 -0.95 -3.63 -24.87
N ALA A 76 -0.13 -4.07 -23.91
CA ALA A 76 -0.60 -4.78 -22.73
C ALA A 76 -1.55 -3.93 -21.87
N LEU A 77 -1.23 -2.65 -21.65
CA LEU A 77 -2.06 -1.72 -20.87
C LEU A 77 -3.42 -1.49 -21.53
N GLN A 78 -3.44 -1.27 -22.86
CA GLN A 78 -4.68 -1.11 -23.62
C GLN A 78 -5.55 -2.37 -23.64
N HIS A 79 -4.93 -3.55 -23.47
CA HIS A 79 -5.63 -4.85 -23.47
C HIS A 79 -5.87 -5.41 -22.06
N GLY A 80 -5.83 -4.55 -21.03
CA GLY A 80 -6.32 -4.88 -19.69
C GLY A 80 -5.26 -5.40 -18.71
N ALA A 81 -3.98 -5.43 -19.07
CA ALA A 81 -2.91 -5.67 -18.11
C ALA A 81 -2.62 -4.41 -17.29
N ILE A 82 -3.56 -4.05 -16.40
CA ILE A 82 -3.51 -2.80 -15.64
C ILE A 82 -2.73 -3.01 -14.32
N PRO A 83 -1.57 -2.34 -14.13
CA PRO A 83 -0.82 -2.42 -12.90
C PRO A 83 -1.53 -1.69 -11.75
N ALA A 84 -1.03 -1.93 -10.54
CA ALA A 84 -1.59 -1.34 -9.33
C ALA A 84 -1.60 0.19 -9.36
N GLY A 85 -2.55 0.80 -8.63
CA GLY A 85 -2.86 2.21 -8.78
C GLY A 85 -1.78 3.23 -8.40
N ARG A 86 -0.67 2.83 -7.76
CA ARG A 86 0.49 3.75 -7.57
C ARG A 86 1.39 3.77 -8.78
N ILE A 87 1.53 2.65 -9.49
CA ILE A 87 2.27 2.56 -10.75
C ILE A 87 1.62 3.49 -11.78
N ILE A 88 0.31 3.37 -11.99
CA ILE A 88 -0.43 4.24 -12.94
C ILE A 88 -0.26 5.74 -12.61
N SER A 89 -0.38 6.11 -11.34
CA SER A 89 -0.34 7.50 -10.89
C SER A 89 1.05 8.14 -10.92
N ASN A 90 2.10 7.34 -10.69
CA ASN A 90 3.42 7.87 -10.32
C ASN A 90 4.56 7.46 -11.27
N ALA A 91 4.43 6.39 -12.07
CA ALA A 91 5.46 6.00 -13.03
C ALA A 91 5.67 7.11 -14.08
N GLY A 92 6.91 7.57 -14.28
CA GLY A 92 7.21 8.67 -15.19
C GLY A 92 6.71 10.06 -14.73
N ALA A 93 6.24 10.20 -13.47
CA ALA A 93 5.73 11.46 -12.94
C ALA A 93 6.76 12.29 -12.16
N GLY A 94 8.04 11.91 -12.16
CA GLY A 94 9.07 12.46 -11.26
C GLY A 94 9.21 13.99 -11.29
N ALA A 95 9.05 14.61 -12.47
CA ALA A 95 9.09 16.07 -12.62
C ALA A 95 7.96 16.81 -11.86
N TYR A 96 6.83 16.14 -11.62
CA TYR A 96 5.63 16.71 -11.00
C TYR A 96 5.37 16.17 -9.60
N LYS A 97 5.75 14.91 -9.34
CA LYS A 97 5.54 14.16 -8.09
C LYS A 97 6.85 13.49 -7.62
N PRO A 98 7.92 14.26 -7.31
CA PRO A 98 9.28 13.72 -7.10
C PRO A 98 9.42 12.83 -5.86
N ALA A 99 8.56 12.99 -4.86
CA ALA A 99 8.62 12.26 -3.59
C ALA A 99 7.52 11.21 -3.45
N THR A 100 7.16 10.53 -4.56
CA THR A 100 6.13 9.48 -4.57
C THR A 100 6.70 8.14 -5.00
N SER A 101 6.13 7.06 -4.47
CA SER A 101 6.55 5.69 -4.78
C SER A 101 5.63 5.04 -5.81
N THR A 102 6.17 4.14 -6.63
CA THR A 102 5.38 3.21 -7.47
C THR A 102 4.97 1.95 -6.71
N ILE A 103 5.47 1.74 -5.49
CA ILE A 103 5.15 0.59 -4.65
C ILE A 103 3.81 0.84 -3.93
N ASN A 104 2.92 -0.15 -3.98
CA ASN A 104 1.63 -0.09 -3.29
C ASN A 104 1.71 -0.62 -1.86
N CYS A 105 2.36 -1.77 -1.68
CA CYS A 105 2.32 -2.55 -0.45
C CYS A 105 3.73 -2.66 0.14
N THR A 106 3.86 -2.35 1.43
CA THR A 106 5.10 -2.58 2.18
C THR A 106 4.79 -3.25 3.52
N VAL A 107 5.81 -3.88 4.09
CA VAL A 107 5.77 -4.43 5.45
C VAL A 107 6.92 -3.77 6.19
N SER A 108 6.62 -3.26 7.39
CA SER A 108 7.63 -2.75 8.30
C SER A 108 8.61 -3.85 8.69
N GLY A 109 9.86 -3.49 8.96
CA GLY A 109 10.73 -4.36 9.73
C GLY A 109 10.18 -4.60 11.14
N THR A 110 10.79 -5.54 11.86
CA THR A 110 10.50 -5.82 13.26
C THR A 110 10.45 -4.54 14.07
N VAL A 111 9.40 -4.37 14.88
CA VAL A 111 9.30 -3.26 15.84
C VAL A 111 10.09 -3.65 17.08
N PRO A 112 11.25 -3.03 17.37
CA PRO A 112 12.02 -3.38 18.55
C PRO A 112 11.27 -2.95 19.80
N ASP A 113 11.32 -3.78 20.85
CA ASP A 113 10.68 -3.51 22.14
C ASP A 113 11.46 -2.48 22.97
N SER A 114 11.57 -1.26 22.44
CA SER A 114 12.24 -0.13 23.08
C SER A 114 11.63 1.21 22.66
N MET A 115 11.80 2.18 23.57
CA MET A 115 11.74 3.63 23.36
C MET A 115 11.93 4.07 21.90
N LEU A 116 13.20 4.02 21.54
CA LEU A 116 13.76 4.47 20.29
C LEU A 116 13.26 3.63 19.11
N GLY A 117 13.24 2.29 19.26
CA GLY A 117 12.85 1.40 18.17
C GLY A 117 11.40 1.60 17.71
N ILE A 118 10.47 1.82 18.64
CA ILE A 118 9.06 2.08 18.32
C ILE A 118 8.93 3.42 17.56
N LEU A 119 9.65 4.46 17.98
CA LEU A 119 9.58 5.78 17.39
C LEU A 119 10.29 5.85 16.02
N GLU A 120 11.41 5.16 15.84
CA GLU A 120 12.10 5.04 14.55
C GLU A 120 11.22 4.32 13.51
N ARG A 121 10.57 3.22 13.89
CA ARG A 121 9.60 2.53 13.03
C ARG A 121 8.38 3.41 12.72
N ASN A 122 7.95 4.26 13.65
CA ASN A 122 6.86 5.22 13.41
C ASN A 122 7.27 6.30 12.40
N LEU A 123 8.51 6.79 12.48
CA LEU A 123 9.06 7.73 11.50
C LEU A 123 9.09 7.13 10.09
N GLU A 124 9.62 5.91 9.96
CA GLU A 124 9.65 5.18 8.68
C GLU A 124 8.24 4.95 8.11
N ALA A 125 7.29 4.62 8.98
CA ALA A 125 5.88 4.50 8.62
C ALA A 125 5.31 5.80 8.06
N GLY A 126 5.57 6.94 8.70
CA GLY A 126 5.13 8.25 8.24
C GLY A 126 5.72 8.60 6.86
N LEU A 127 7.01 8.35 6.65
CA LEU A 127 7.65 8.57 5.36
C LEU A 127 7.08 7.65 4.26
N THR A 128 6.80 6.40 4.61
CA THR A 128 6.20 5.41 3.70
C THR A 128 4.79 5.83 3.26
N LEU A 129 3.95 6.25 4.21
CA LEU A 129 2.60 6.74 3.94
C LEU A 129 2.62 8.04 3.12
N LYS A 130 3.54 8.97 3.46
CA LYS A 130 3.79 10.20 2.70
C LYS A 130 4.17 9.88 1.25
N ALA A 131 4.96 8.85 1.00
CA ALA A 131 5.33 8.44 -0.37
C ALA A 131 4.17 7.81 -1.15
N GLY A 132 3.05 7.47 -0.49
CA GLY A 132 1.86 6.90 -1.11
C GLY A 132 1.63 5.41 -0.80
N CYS A 133 2.55 4.74 -0.13
CA CYS A 133 2.46 3.31 0.13
C CYS A 133 1.47 3.00 1.27
N GLY A 134 0.85 1.83 1.24
CA GLY A 134 0.26 1.21 2.43
C GLY A 134 1.30 0.36 3.15
N ILE A 135 1.20 0.23 4.47
CA ILE A 135 2.22 -0.42 5.31
C ILE A 135 1.60 -1.33 6.37
N GLY A 136 2.17 -2.54 6.52
CA GLY A 136 1.81 -3.50 7.56
C GLY A 136 2.85 -3.60 8.68
N TYR A 137 2.43 -3.99 9.88
CA TYR A 137 3.27 -4.17 11.06
C TYR A 137 2.88 -5.44 11.81
N GLU A 138 3.83 -5.96 12.57
CA GLU A 138 3.66 -7.00 13.57
C GLU A 138 4.00 -6.36 14.92
N PHE A 139 3.04 -6.33 15.85
CA PHE A 139 3.16 -5.60 17.13
C PHE A 139 3.40 -6.51 18.34
N SER A 140 3.44 -7.83 18.15
CA SER A 140 3.58 -8.81 19.25
C SER A 140 4.99 -8.89 19.80
N THR A 141 5.95 -8.25 19.14
CA THR A 141 7.30 -8.07 19.66
C THR A 141 7.34 -7.16 20.87
N LEU A 142 6.34 -6.30 21.05
CA LEU A 142 6.25 -5.35 22.16
C LEU A 142 5.78 -6.07 23.43
N ARG A 143 6.42 -5.79 24.56
CA ARG A 143 6.06 -6.43 25.83
C ARG A 143 4.62 -6.09 26.26
N PRO A 144 3.93 -6.99 26.99
CA PRO A 144 2.54 -6.80 27.34
C PRO A 144 2.32 -5.64 28.31
N LYS A 145 1.10 -5.13 28.34
CA LYS A 145 0.65 -4.10 29.27
C LYS A 145 0.94 -4.50 30.72
N GLY A 146 1.45 -3.55 31.50
CA GLY A 146 1.84 -3.79 32.89
C GLY A 146 3.18 -4.51 33.06
N ALA A 147 3.90 -4.85 31.99
CA ALA A 147 5.27 -5.33 32.12
C ALA A 147 6.22 -4.22 32.61
N TYR A 148 7.19 -4.59 33.46
CA TYR A 148 8.14 -3.66 34.03
C TYR A 148 9.18 -3.17 33.00
N VAL A 149 9.54 -1.89 33.08
CA VAL A 149 10.52 -1.22 32.21
C VAL A 149 11.67 -0.74 33.09
N SER A 150 12.75 -1.54 33.12
CA SER A 150 13.92 -1.31 33.99
C SER A 150 14.53 0.09 33.82
N GLY A 151 14.70 0.56 32.59
CA GLY A 151 15.30 1.87 32.31
C GLY A 151 14.46 3.06 32.78
N ALA A 152 13.14 2.89 32.94
CA ALA A 152 12.23 3.95 33.37
C ALA A 152 11.76 3.80 34.83
N GLY A 153 12.00 2.65 35.46
CA GLY A 153 11.46 2.34 36.80
C GLY A 153 9.93 2.30 36.83
N ALA A 154 9.28 2.02 35.70
CA ALA A 154 7.83 2.14 35.52
C ALA A 154 7.27 0.92 34.78
N TYR A 155 5.95 0.90 34.60
CA TYR A 155 5.23 -0.16 33.89
C TYR A 155 4.76 0.35 32.53
N THR A 156 4.83 -0.48 31.50
CA THR A 156 4.41 -0.10 30.13
C THR A 156 2.89 -0.08 29.99
N SER A 157 2.39 0.77 29.09
CA SER A 157 0.99 0.81 28.66
C SER A 157 0.64 -0.26 27.60
N GLY A 158 1.62 -1.06 27.18
CA GLY A 158 1.45 -2.19 26.26
C GLY A 158 1.35 -1.80 24.77
N PRO A 159 1.27 -2.79 23.87
CA PRO A 159 1.41 -2.59 22.42
C PRO A 159 0.31 -1.71 21.83
N LEU A 160 -0.94 -1.88 22.27
CA LEU A 160 -2.11 -1.15 21.74
C LEU A 160 -2.00 0.37 21.95
N SER A 161 -1.41 0.81 23.06
CA SER A 161 -1.18 2.23 23.33
C SER A 161 -0.19 2.84 22.33
N PHE A 162 0.82 2.07 21.91
CA PHE A 162 1.74 2.50 20.85
C PHE A 162 1.08 2.45 19.46
N MET A 163 0.18 1.49 19.21
CA MET A 163 -0.61 1.48 17.98
C MET A 163 -1.45 2.76 17.82
N ASP A 164 -1.93 3.35 18.92
CA ASP A 164 -2.66 4.63 18.89
C ASP A 164 -1.77 5.78 18.35
N ILE A 165 -0.45 5.78 18.61
CA ILE A 165 0.50 6.74 18.01
C ILE A 165 0.56 6.56 16.49
N TYR A 166 0.61 5.31 16.01
CA TYR A 166 0.66 4.99 14.58
C TYR A 166 -0.66 5.36 13.89
N ASP A 167 -1.80 5.16 14.54
CA ASP A 167 -3.12 5.53 14.00
C ASP A 167 -3.22 7.05 13.82
N LYS A 168 -2.81 7.83 14.83
CA LYS A 168 -2.79 9.29 14.75
C LYS A 168 -1.80 9.82 13.73
N MET A 169 -0.62 9.23 13.65
CA MET A 169 0.37 9.57 12.61
C MET A 169 -0.24 9.35 11.21
N CYS A 170 -0.84 8.19 10.95
CA CYS A 170 -1.41 7.88 9.64
C CYS A 170 -2.58 8.78 9.26
N PHE A 171 -3.45 9.10 10.23
CA PHE A 171 -4.53 10.06 10.05
C PHE A 171 -3.98 11.45 9.67
N THR A 172 -2.91 11.88 10.35
CA THR A 172 -2.32 13.22 10.17
C THR A 172 -1.57 13.35 8.86
N VAL A 173 -0.71 12.37 8.52
CA VAL A 173 0.10 12.40 7.31
C VAL A 173 -0.80 12.37 6.08
N SER A 174 -1.81 11.50 6.08
CA SER A 174 -2.61 11.15 4.90
C SER A 174 -1.74 10.72 3.70
N SER A 175 -2.21 9.79 2.87
CA SER A 175 -1.36 9.26 1.82
C SER A 175 -1.24 10.26 0.65
N ALA A 176 -0.05 10.42 0.08
CA ALA A 176 0.14 11.34 -1.05
C ALA A 176 -0.84 11.09 -2.21
N GLY A 177 -1.23 12.19 -2.86
CA GLY A 177 -2.20 12.18 -3.96
C GLY A 177 -3.65 12.08 -3.50
N GLY A 178 -4.00 12.65 -2.34
CA GLY A 178 -5.38 12.75 -1.86
C GLY A 178 -6.00 11.41 -1.45
N ARG A 179 -5.18 10.39 -1.14
CA ARG A 179 -5.65 9.08 -0.70
C ARG A 179 -5.56 8.98 0.82
N ARG A 180 -6.50 8.29 1.44
CA ARG A 180 -6.38 7.98 2.87
C ARG A 180 -5.19 7.06 3.10
N GLY A 181 -4.45 7.27 4.18
CA GLY A 181 -3.49 6.27 4.67
C GLY A 181 -4.21 4.97 5.01
N ALA A 182 -3.53 3.85 4.75
CA ALA A 182 -4.03 2.53 5.06
C ALA A 182 -2.90 1.72 5.70
N GLN A 183 -3.21 1.11 6.84
CA GLN A 183 -2.26 0.32 7.60
C GLN A 183 -2.83 -1.06 7.94
N MET A 184 -1.94 -2.03 8.11
CA MET A 184 -2.28 -3.35 8.64
C MET A 184 -1.55 -3.56 9.97
N GLY A 185 -2.27 -3.88 11.03
CA GLY A 185 -1.71 -4.31 12.30
C GLY A 185 -1.94 -5.80 12.48
N THR A 186 -0.88 -6.57 12.62
CA THR A 186 -0.96 -7.98 12.96
C THR A 186 -0.55 -8.21 14.40
N PHE A 187 -1.12 -9.26 15.00
CA PHE A 187 -0.89 -9.62 16.40
C PHE A 187 -0.98 -11.13 16.57
N ASP A 188 -0.07 -11.70 17.34
CA ASP A 188 0.04 -13.11 17.60
C ASP A 188 -1.08 -13.57 18.54
N ILE A 189 -1.68 -14.71 18.21
CA ILE A 189 -2.79 -15.27 18.98
C ILE A 189 -2.40 -15.63 20.42
N GLY A 190 -1.12 -15.91 20.68
CA GLY A 190 -0.57 -16.24 21.99
C GLY A 190 -0.10 -15.03 22.80
N HIS A 191 -0.15 -13.81 22.26
CA HIS A 191 0.30 -12.62 22.98
C HIS A 191 -0.63 -12.33 24.19
N PRO A 192 -0.13 -11.99 25.39
CA PRO A 192 -0.98 -11.79 26.57
C PRO A 192 -2.08 -10.73 26.40
N ASP A 193 -1.83 -9.69 25.61
CA ASP A 193 -2.79 -8.62 25.29
C ASP A 193 -3.76 -8.94 24.13
N VAL A 194 -3.78 -10.19 23.62
CA VAL A 194 -4.58 -10.56 22.43
C VAL A 194 -6.08 -10.29 22.59
N GLU A 195 -6.61 -10.49 23.80
CA GLU A 195 -8.02 -10.20 24.08
C GLU A 195 -8.34 -8.71 23.96
N GLU A 196 -7.44 -7.84 24.42
CA GLU A 196 -7.59 -6.39 24.24
C GLU A 196 -7.50 -6.04 22.75
N PHE A 197 -6.59 -6.67 22.01
CA PHE A 197 -6.45 -6.48 20.56
C PHE A 197 -7.73 -6.84 19.78
N ILE A 198 -8.34 -7.98 20.09
CA ILE A 198 -9.62 -8.42 19.49
C ILE A 198 -10.74 -7.40 19.77
N LYS A 199 -10.75 -6.82 20.97
CA LYS A 199 -11.78 -5.87 21.40
C LYS A 199 -11.49 -4.44 20.94
N ALA A 200 -10.30 -4.13 20.42
CA ALA A 200 -9.81 -2.77 20.23
C ALA A 200 -10.72 -1.89 19.36
N LYS A 201 -11.32 -2.44 18.30
CA LYS A 201 -12.22 -1.69 17.39
C LYS A 201 -13.69 -1.71 17.80
N ARG A 202 -14.03 -2.28 18.96
CA ARG A 202 -15.37 -2.11 19.57
C ARG A 202 -15.56 -0.68 20.07
N GLU A 203 -14.47 -0.01 20.44
CA GLU A 203 -14.49 1.42 20.74
C GLU A 203 -14.57 2.22 19.43
N ASN A 204 -15.62 3.03 19.31
CA ASN A 204 -15.85 3.80 18.11
C ASN A 204 -14.71 4.80 17.86
N GLY A 205 -14.12 4.75 16.66
CA GLY A 205 -13.08 5.68 16.23
C GLY A 205 -11.64 5.28 16.62
N ARG A 206 -11.45 4.26 17.45
CA ARG A 206 -10.13 3.75 17.81
C ARG A 206 -9.54 2.87 16.69
N LEU A 207 -8.24 3.02 16.43
CA LEU A 207 -7.50 2.29 15.38
C LEU A 207 -8.20 2.31 14.01
N ARG A 208 -8.77 3.46 13.64
CA ARG A 208 -9.58 3.60 12.42
C ARG A 208 -8.73 3.50 11.15
N GLN A 209 -7.44 3.83 11.20
CA GLN A 209 -6.52 3.75 10.06
C GLN A 209 -5.97 2.34 9.82
N PHE A 210 -6.18 1.43 10.78
CA PHE A 210 -5.73 0.05 10.70
C PHE A 210 -6.83 -0.91 10.24
N ASN A 211 -6.46 -1.86 9.39
CA ASN A 211 -7.04 -3.19 9.42
C ASN A 211 -6.28 -4.02 10.46
N LEU A 212 -6.97 -4.89 11.18
CA LEU A 212 -6.39 -5.72 12.24
C LEU A 212 -6.61 -7.19 11.92
N SER A 213 -5.56 -7.99 12.05
CA SER A 213 -5.61 -9.43 11.83
C SER A 213 -4.81 -10.16 12.91
N LEU A 214 -5.27 -11.36 13.27
CA LEU A 214 -4.53 -12.25 14.15
C LEU A 214 -3.65 -13.18 13.33
N LEU A 215 -2.43 -13.42 13.83
CA LEU A 215 -1.56 -14.48 13.35
C LEU A 215 -1.94 -15.74 14.11
N ILE A 216 -2.64 -16.64 13.42
CA ILE A 216 -3.12 -17.90 13.98
C ILE A 216 -2.11 -19.00 13.71
N THR A 217 -1.67 -19.67 14.77
CA THR A 217 -0.74 -20.81 14.67
C THR A 217 -1.48 -22.13 14.51
N GLU A 218 -0.78 -23.16 14.02
CA GLU A 218 -1.34 -24.51 13.90
C GLU A 218 -1.65 -25.10 15.28
N GLU A 219 -0.82 -24.82 16.29
CA GLU A 219 -1.01 -25.24 17.67
C GLU A 219 -2.31 -24.69 18.25
N PHE A 220 -2.62 -23.43 17.98
CA PHE A 220 -3.89 -22.83 18.41
C PHE A 220 -5.07 -23.55 17.76
N ILE A 221 -5.02 -23.79 16.44
CA ILE A 221 -6.10 -24.49 15.71
C ILE A 221 -6.34 -25.89 16.27
N LYS A 222 -5.28 -26.61 16.65
CA LYS A 222 -5.41 -27.97 17.24
C LYS A 222 -5.98 -27.98 18.66
N ALA A 223 -5.88 -26.87 19.38
CA ALA A 223 -6.30 -26.77 20.78
C ALA A 223 -7.79 -26.43 20.96
N VAL A 224 -8.48 -25.98 19.90
CA VAL A 224 -9.92 -25.64 19.87
C VAL A 224 -10.75 -26.68 19.13
#